data_AF-A0A7S3D665-F1
#
_entry.id   AF-A0A7S3D665-F1
#
_cell.length_a   1.000
_cell.length_b   1.000
_cell.length_c   1.000
_cell.angle_alpha   90.00
_cell.angle_beta   90.00
_cell.angle_gamma   90.00
#
_symmetry.space_group_name_H-M   'P 1'
#
loop_
_entity.id
_entity.type
_entity.pdbx_description
1 polymer ?
#
loop_
_entity_poly.entity_id
_entity_poly.type
_entity_poly.pdbx_seq_one_letter_code
_entity_poly.pdbx_strand_id
1 'polypeptide(L)'
;MLGSLTKGADLTSMIVSASLLKPYSSLQKLGTDMMSRSNYLPEIVACKDPLERSLMVAKFFISGFHPDTFDGKKPFNPILGEQCHHVFNHGEEFGKSYYFSEQVSHHPPIFAAHVVNDKIGVKATLTGKTKVIFGGNFIDVKFPGHKEIYFKEHDELYTIETPFLCVRGVMGIGKKGIERSGQLIVRCEKNWICNKGTLQASRLSRFVGYVERCRWPHQAGYEGEREEEEGIVENLRWVLDINHQCHGCKEWRERGVL
;
A
#
# COMPACT_ATOMS: atom_id res chain seq x y z
N MET A 1 20.66 0.55 23.31
CA MET A 1 19.29 1.09 23.17
C MET A 1 18.25 -0.01 23.04
N LEU A 2 18.32 -0.90 22.03
CA LEU A 2 17.29 -1.94 21.87
C LEU A 2 17.39 -3.11 22.87
N GLY A 3 18.58 -3.41 23.39
CA GLY A 3 18.86 -4.52 24.32
C GLY A 3 18.06 -4.54 25.62
N SER A 4 17.52 -3.40 26.04
CA SER A 4 16.74 -3.24 27.29
C SER A 4 15.22 -3.26 27.07
N LEU A 5 14.75 -3.42 25.84
CA LEU A 5 13.33 -3.38 25.51
C LEU A 5 12.68 -4.75 25.65
N THR A 6 11.43 -4.78 26.13
CA THR A 6 10.62 -6.00 26.19
C THR A 6 9.97 -6.29 24.83
N LYS A 7 9.89 -7.56 24.44
CA LYS A 7 9.13 -7.95 23.25
C LYS A 7 7.68 -7.47 23.38
N GLY A 8 7.14 -6.88 22.31
CA GLY A 8 5.83 -6.24 22.27
C GLY A 8 5.86 -4.73 22.57
N ALA A 9 6.99 -4.16 22.99
CA ALA A 9 7.08 -2.73 23.26
C ALA A 9 6.70 -1.87 22.04
N ASP A 10 5.91 -0.81 22.29
CA ASP A 10 5.55 0.18 21.28
C ASP A 10 6.66 1.23 21.18
N LEU A 11 7.29 1.31 20.00
CA LEU A 11 8.39 2.21 19.69
C LEU A 11 7.96 3.40 18.83
N THR A 12 6.65 3.62 18.66
CA THR A 12 6.11 4.65 17.76
C THR A 12 6.63 6.04 18.11
N SER A 13 6.77 6.34 19.40
CA SER A 13 7.28 7.62 19.91
C SER A 13 8.75 7.58 20.29
N MET A 14 9.49 6.51 19.96
CA MET A 14 10.90 6.36 20.34
C MET A 14 11.77 7.36 19.57
N ILE A 15 12.50 8.20 20.31
CA ILE A 15 13.49 9.12 19.75
C ILE A 15 14.77 8.33 19.46
N VAL A 16 15.28 8.45 18.24
CA VAL A 16 16.56 7.85 17.82
C VAL A 16 17.62 8.92 17.61
N SER A 17 18.89 8.54 17.68
CA SER A 17 20.01 9.43 17.37
C SER A 17 19.90 10.00 15.95
N ALA A 18 20.31 11.26 15.76
CA ALA A 18 20.35 11.91 14.45
C ALA A 18 21.16 11.13 13.41
N SER A 19 22.19 10.39 13.83
CA SER A 19 23.00 9.53 12.94
C SER A 19 22.20 8.37 12.30
N LEU A 20 21.05 8.02 12.87
CA LEU A 20 20.13 7.00 12.38
C LEU A 20 18.97 7.60 11.56
N LEU A 21 19.03 8.88 11.20
CA LEU A 21 18.01 9.55 10.40
C LEU A 21 18.46 9.74 8.94
N LYS A 22 17.53 9.55 8.02
CA LYS A 22 17.66 9.91 6.60
C LYS A 22 17.39 11.40 6.42
N PRO A 23 17.98 12.08 5.41
CA PRO A 23 17.79 13.51 5.16
C PRO A 23 16.44 13.83 4.47
N TYR A 24 15.35 13.18 4.88
CA TYR A 24 14.01 13.43 4.35
C TYR A 24 12.94 13.01 5.36
N SER A 25 11.78 13.65 5.28
CA SER A 25 10.60 13.35 6.09
C SER A 25 9.91 12.06 5.66
N SER A 26 9.19 11.41 6.57
CA SER A 26 8.31 10.28 6.19
C SER A 26 7.18 10.71 5.27
N LEU A 27 6.72 11.97 5.30
CA LEU A 27 5.73 12.49 4.34
C LEU A 27 6.29 12.50 2.91
N GLN A 28 7.55 12.91 2.76
CA GLN A 28 8.25 12.89 1.48
C GLN A 28 8.42 11.45 0.98
N LYS A 29 8.87 10.52 1.84
CA LYS A 29 9.01 9.10 1.48
C LYS A 29 7.67 8.50 1.04
N LEU A 30 6.58 8.78 1.75
CA LEU A 30 5.23 8.33 1.39
C LEU A 30 4.84 8.79 -0.01
N GLY A 31 5.04 10.07 -0.32
CA GLY A 31 4.71 10.64 -1.63
C GLY A 31 5.54 10.03 -2.76
N THR A 32 6.85 9.88 -2.56
CA THR A 32 7.73 9.30 -3.58
C THR A 32 7.46 7.81 -3.80
N ASP A 33 7.23 7.04 -2.73
CA ASP A 33 6.96 5.60 -2.83
C ASP A 33 5.62 5.34 -3.49
N MET A 34 4.54 5.96 -3.02
CA MET A 34 3.19 5.69 -3.53
C MET A 34 3.06 6.08 -5.01
N MET A 35 3.72 7.17 -5.42
CA MET A 35 3.60 7.72 -6.77
C MET A 35 4.77 7.38 -7.69
N SER A 36 5.68 6.48 -7.26
CA SER A 36 6.87 6.10 -8.03
C SER A 36 6.56 5.51 -9.41
N ARG A 37 5.37 4.92 -9.56
CA ARG A 37 4.86 4.33 -10.82
C ARG A 37 3.50 4.93 -11.16
N SER A 38 3.37 6.23 -10.93
CA SER A 38 2.17 7.00 -11.26
C SER A 38 1.83 6.98 -12.76
N ASN A 39 2.75 6.56 -13.62
CA ASN A 39 2.50 6.24 -15.03
C ASN A 39 1.50 5.08 -15.24
N TYR A 40 1.19 4.28 -14.23
CA TYR A 40 0.12 3.26 -14.33
C TYR A 40 -1.28 3.86 -14.21
N LEU A 41 -1.44 5.07 -13.68
CA LEU A 41 -2.77 5.67 -13.48
C LEU A 41 -3.54 5.84 -14.81
N PRO A 42 -2.94 6.36 -15.89
CA PRO A 42 -3.60 6.40 -17.20
C PRO A 42 -3.97 5.01 -17.72
N GLU A 43 -3.10 4.01 -17.55
CA GLU A 43 -3.36 2.63 -17.99
C GLU A 43 -4.57 2.03 -17.25
N ILE A 44 -4.68 2.27 -15.93
CA ILE A 44 -5.83 1.82 -15.11
C ILE A 44 -7.12 2.50 -15.59
N VAL A 45 -7.08 3.82 -15.85
CA VAL A 45 -8.23 4.59 -16.36
C VAL A 45 -8.68 4.05 -17.72
N ALA A 46 -7.76 3.70 -18.61
CA ALA A 46 -8.08 3.17 -19.93
C ALA A 46 -8.62 1.73 -19.91
N CYS A 47 -8.28 0.93 -18.90
CA CYS A 47 -8.69 -0.47 -18.78
C CYS A 47 -10.21 -0.60 -18.63
N LYS A 48 -10.85 -1.35 -19.53
CA LYS A 48 -12.33 -1.51 -19.55
C LYS A 48 -12.81 -2.70 -18.73
N ASP A 49 -12.05 -3.78 -18.67
CA ASP A 49 -12.41 -4.96 -17.87
C ASP A 49 -12.26 -4.68 -16.36
N PRO A 50 -13.33 -4.79 -15.55
CA PRO A 50 -13.28 -4.48 -14.13
C PRO A 50 -12.31 -5.34 -13.32
N LEU A 51 -12.15 -6.61 -13.69
CA LEU A 51 -11.24 -7.53 -13.03
C LEU A 51 -9.79 -7.15 -13.33
N GLU A 52 -9.44 -6.97 -14.60
CA GLU A 52 -8.10 -6.51 -15.01
C GLU A 52 -7.76 -5.16 -14.36
N ARG A 53 -8.71 -4.21 -14.37
CA ARG A 53 -8.54 -2.91 -13.73
C ARG A 53 -8.26 -3.04 -12.24
N SER A 54 -8.99 -3.89 -11.53
CA SER A 54 -8.76 -4.14 -10.10
C SER A 54 -7.37 -4.73 -9.81
N LEU A 55 -6.86 -5.59 -10.69
CA LEU A 55 -5.50 -6.15 -10.61
C LEU A 55 -4.45 -5.09 -10.90
N MET A 56 -4.71 -4.18 -11.83
CA MET A 56 -3.84 -3.03 -12.11
C MET A 56 -3.79 -2.05 -10.92
N VAL A 57 -4.89 -1.85 -10.20
CA VAL A 57 -4.90 -1.10 -8.93
C VAL A 57 -4.01 -1.80 -7.90
N ALA A 58 -4.13 -3.12 -7.73
CA ALA A 58 -3.24 -3.88 -6.85
C ALA A 58 -1.76 -3.74 -7.26
N LYS A 59 -1.47 -3.84 -8.55
CA LYS A 59 -0.12 -3.63 -9.13
C LYS A 59 0.42 -2.23 -8.83
N PHE A 60 -0.41 -1.19 -8.94
CA PHE A 60 -0.02 0.18 -8.62
C PHE A 60 0.43 0.31 -7.16
N PHE A 61 -0.35 -0.16 -6.19
CA PHE A 61 0.05 -0.11 -4.77
C PHE A 61 1.29 -0.96 -4.47
N ILE A 62 1.40 -2.15 -5.07
CA ILE A 62 2.57 -3.01 -4.93
C ILE A 62 3.84 -2.32 -5.42
N SER A 63 3.72 -1.60 -6.54
CA SER A 63 4.87 -0.97 -7.18
C SER A 63 5.49 0.17 -6.38
N GLY A 64 4.80 0.66 -5.33
CA GLY A 64 5.37 1.56 -4.35
C GLY A 64 6.17 0.88 -3.24
N PHE A 65 6.16 -0.45 -3.17
CA PHE A 65 6.94 -1.23 -2.21
C PHE A 65 8.33 -1.56 -2.75
N HIS A 66 9.11 -0.52 -3.08
CA HIS A 66 10.49 -0.68 -3.53
C HIS A 66 11.31 -1.49 -2.51
N PRO A 67 12.31 -2.28 -2.97
CA PRO A 67 13.26 -2.92 -2.07
C PRO A 67 14.01 -1.85 -1.28
N ASP A 68 13.62 -1.61 -0.04
CA ASP A 68 14.35 -0.70 0.83
C ASP A 68 15.71 -1.34 1.15
N THR A 69 16.80 -0.66 0.78
CA THR A 69 18.13 -1.06 1.21
C THR A 69 18.24 -0.87 2.72
N PHE A 70 18.53 -1.94 3.45
CA PHE A 70 18.76 -1.84 4.88
C PHE A 70 20.08 -1.11 5.14
N ASP A 71 20.00 0.18 5.41
CA ASP A 71 21.13 1.00 5.89
C ASP A 71 20.98 1.42 7.35
N GLY A 72 19.97 0.87 8.03
CA GLY A 72 19.69 1.13 9.45
C GLY A 72 19.18 2.53 9.76
N LYS A 73 18.81 3.32 8.74
CA LYS A 73 18.31 4.69 8.94
C LYS A 73 16.80 4.78 8.68
N LYS A 74 16.11 5.61 9.46
CA LYS A 74 14.68 5.93 9.27
C LYS A 74 14.49 7.37 8.77
N PRO A 75 13.40 7.69 8.05
CA PRO A 75 13.04 9.08 7.74
C PRO A 75 12.82 9.90 9.01
N PHE A 76 12.89 11.23 8.91
CA PHE A 76 12.44 12.11 9.99
C PHE A 76 10.96 11.87 10.32
N ASN A 77 10.63 11.91 11.61
CA ASN A 77 9.23 11.97 12.04
C ASN A 77 8.71 13.38 11.73
N PRO A 78 7.58 13.53 11.04
CA PRO A 78 7.07 14.84 10.71
C PRO A 78 6.61 15.60 11.96
N ILE A 79 6.79 16.92 11.96
CA ILE A 79 6.21 17.78 12.99
C ILE A 79 4.72 18.03 12.72
N LEU A 80 3.93 18.39 13.74
CA LEU A 80 2.52 18.73 13.54
C LEU A 80 2.38 19.89 12.55
N GLY A 81 1.51 19.74 11.55
CA GLY A 81 1.29 20.72 10.49
C GLY A 81 2.38 20.73 9.41
N GLU A 82 3.37 19.84 9.47
CA GLU A 82 4.31 19.67 8.36
C GLU A 82 3.56 19.22 7.10
N GLN A 83 3.87 19.86 5.96
CA GLN A 83 3.24 19.59 4.68
C GLN A 83 4.28 19.17 3.63
N CYS A 84 3.92 18.23 2.76
CA CYS A 84 4.75 17.78 1.64
C CYS A 84 3.94 17.72 0.34
N HIS A 85 4.43 18.42 -0.69
CA HIS A 85 3.73 18.60 -1.96
C HIS A 85 4.60 18.10 -3.10
N HIS A 86 4.07 17.23 -3.96
CA HIS A 86 4.76 16.75 -5.16
C HIS A 86 3.89 16.91 -6.40
N VAL A 87 4.54 17.03 -7.56
CA VAL A 87 3.87 17.07 -8.86
C VAL A 87 4.49 16.00 -9.77
N PHE A 88 3.65 15.13 -10.31
CA PHE A 88 4.04 14.08 -11.25
C PHE A 88 3.46 14.42 -12.63
N ASN A 89 4.32 14.59 -13.62
CA ASN A 89 3.92 14.95 -14.98
C ASN A 89 3.76 13.69 -15.84
N HIS A 90 2.60 13.55 -16.47
CA HIS A 90 2.23 12.42 -17.34
C HIS A 90 2.15 12.80 -18.82
N GLY A 91 2.72 13.95 -19.18
CA GLY A 91 2.65 14.49 -20.53
C GLY A 91 1.36 15.26 -20.82
N GLU A 92 1.27 15.82 -22.01
CA GLU A 92 0.12 16.65 -22.39
C GLU A 92 -1.18 15.86 -22.36
N GLU A 93 -1.18 14.62 -22.83
CA GLU A 93 -2.38 13.77 -22.93
C GLU A 93 -3.03 13.52 -21.56
N PHE A 94 -2.24 13.15 -20.54
CA PHE A 94 -2.74 12.71 -19.24
C PHE A 94 -2.59 13.74 -18.12
N GLY A 95 -1.92 14.86 -18.38
CA GLY A 95 -1.82 15.98 -17.46
C GLY A 95 -0.87 15.71 -16.29
N LYS A 96 -1.21 16.23 -15.11
CA LYS A 96 -0.37 16.16 -13.90
C LYS A 96 -1.16 15.55 -12.75
N SER A 97 -0.49 14.71 -11.97
CA SER A 97 -0.97 14.32 -10.64
C SER A 97 -0.32 15.20 -9.59
N TYR A 98 -1.15 15.84 -8.76
CA TYR A 98 -0.73 16.61 -7.61
C TYR A 98 -0.88 15.74 -6.36
N TYR A 99 0.19 15.61 -5.59
CA TYR A 99 0.21 14.93 -4.30
C TYR A 99 0.37 15.97 -3.20
N PHE A 100 -0.45 15.83 -2.16
CA PHE A 100 -0.40 16.64 -0.95
C PHE A 100 -0.41 15.72 0.25
N SER A 101 0.39 15.99 1.26
CA SER A 101 0.27 15.34 2.56
C SER A 101 0.58 16.27 3.71
N GLU A 102 -0.02 15.97 4.85
CA GLU A 102 0.12 16.74 6.08
C GLU A 102 0.17 15.81 7.29
N GLN A 103 1.01 16.16 8.27
CA GLN A 103 0.97 15.56 9.60
C GLN A 103 -0.11 16.25 10.44
N VAL A 104 -1.30 15.63 10.50
CA VAL A 104 -2.50 16.21 11.11
C VAL A 104 -2.62 15.98 12.63
N SER A 105 -1.83 15.07 13.19
CA SER A 105 -1.76 14.83 14.63
C SER A 105 -0.38 14.34 15.06
N HIS A 106 0.10 14.73 16.24
CA HIS A 106 1.39 14.28 16.79
C HIS A 106 1.24 13.15 17.82
N HIS A 107 0.16 13.16 18.62
CA HIS A 107 -0.10 12.16 19.66
C HIS A 107 -1.58 11.71 19.61
N PRO A 108 -1.90 10.61 18.90
CA PRO A 108 -0.99 9.75 18.14
C PRO A 108 -0.48 10.39 16.83
N PRO A 109 0.63 9.92 16.25
CA PRO A 109 1.13 10.43 14.97
C PRO A 109 0.21 9.96 13.84
N ILE A 110 -0.57 10.89 13.27
CA ILE A 110 -1.46 10.64 12.14
C ILE A 110 -1.06 11.59 11.01
N PHE A 111 -0.95 11.05 9.81
CA PHE A 111 -0.81 11.81 8.58
C PHE A 111 -2.03 11.60 7.68
N ALA A 112 -2.32 12.61 6.88
CA ALA A 112 -3.27 12.56 5.79
C ALA A 112 -2.54 12.84 4.46
N ALA A 113 -2.98 12.21 3.39
CA ALA A 113 -2.47 12.45 2.04
C ALA A 113 -3.61 12.43 1.03
N HIS A 114 -3.47 13.24 -0.01
CA HIS A 114 -4.42 13.34 -1.10
C HIS A 114 -3.69 13.43 -2.44
N VAL A 115 -4.20 12.72 -3.44
CA VAL A 115 -3.72 12.80 -4.83
C VAL A 115 -4.87 13.17 -5.73
N VAL A 116 -4.64 14.12 -6.64
CA VAL A 116 -5.61 14.51 -7.66
C VAL A 116 -4.94 14.56 -9.02
N ASN A 117 -5.59 13.97 -10.02
CA ASN A 117 -5.39 14.29 -11.42
C ASN A 117 -6.76 14.52 -12.06
N ASP A 118 -7.13 15.79 -12.21
CA ASP A 118 -8.44 16.18 -12.76
C ASP A 118 -8.59 15.80 -14.22
N LYS A 119 -7.50 15.76 -15.00
CA LYS A 119 -7.54 15.50 -16.43
C LYS A 119 -8.00 14.08 -16.75
N ILE A 120 -7.49 13.09 -16.02
CA ILE A 120 -7.88 11.67 -16.16
C ILE A 120 -8.86 11.23 -15.05
N GLY A 121 -9.35 12.15 -14.23
CA GLY A 121 -10.38 11.89 -13.23
C GLY A 121 -9.96 10.94 -12.10
N VAL A 122 -8.72 11.04 -11.61
CA VAL A 122 -8.19 10.21 -10.51
C VAL A 122 -8.16 11.02 -9.22
N LYS A 123 -8.68 10.44 -8.13
CA LYS A 123 -8.55 10.99 -6.78
C LYS A 123 -8.15 9.88 -5.82
N ALA A 124 -7.16 10.10 -4.95
CA ALA A 124 -6.82 9.15 -3.90
C ALA A 124 -6.73 9.84 -2.55
N THR A 125 -7.21 9.19 -1.50
CA THR A 125 -7.17 9.70 -0.13
C THR A 125 -6.56 8.64 0.77
N LEU A 126 -5.58 9.06 1.57
CA LEU A 126 -4.92 8.22 2.55
C LEU A 126 -4.96 8.90 3.91
N THR A 127 -5.31 8.15 4.94
CA THR A 127 -4.97 8.45 6.32
C THR A 127 -4.14 7.32 6.88
N GLY A 128 -3.15 7.65 7.70
CA GLY A 128 -2.27 6.65 8.26
C GLY A 128 -1.79 7.04 9.64
N LYS A 129 -1.76 6.05 10.53
CA LYS A 129 -1.04 6.09 11.78
C LYS A 129 0.17 5.18 11.66
N THR A 130 1.33 5.63 12.11
CA THR A 130 2.49 4.74 12.23
C THR A 130 2.39 3.98 13.55
N LYS A 131 2.55 2.66 13.52
CA LYS A 131 2.67 1.82 14.72
C LYS A 131 3.92 0.95 14.61
N VAL A 132 4.86 1.15 15.53
CA VAL A 132 6.16 0.44 15.54
C VAL A 132 6.19 -0.52 16.72
N ILE A 133 6.33 -1.82 16.46
CA ILE A 133 6.30 -2.86 17.50
C ILE A 133 7.62 -3.62 17.50
N PHE A 134 8.23 -3.70 18.68
CA PHE A 134 9.47 -4.41 18.89
C PHE A 134 9.25 -5.91 19.10
N GLY A 135 9.83 -6.75 18.25
CA GLY A 135 9.68 -8.22 18.29
C GLY A 135 10.86 -8.97 18.91
N GLY A 136 11.88 -8.28 19.45
CA GLY A 136 13.14 -8.90 19.86
C GLY A 136 14.22 -8.70 18.80
N ASN A 137 14.41 -9.68 17.91
CA ASN A 137 15.38 -9.52 16.79
C ASN A 137 14.77 -8.90 15.53
N PHE A 138 13.53 -8.41 15.60
CA PHE A 138 12.88 -7.69 14.51
C PHE A 138 12.03 -6.52 15.03
N ILE A 139 11.67 -5.61 14.13
CA ILE A 139 10.74 -4.50 14.37
C ILE A 139 9.67 -4.53 13.28
N ASP A 140 8.41 -4.58 13.66
CA ASP A 140 7.29 -4.42 12.75
C ASP A 140 6.85 -2.95 12.69
N VAL A 141 6.75 -2.41 11.49
CA VAL A 141 6.22 -1.07 11.22
C VAL A 141 4.93 -1.22 10.44
N LYS A 142 3.81 -0.94 11.11
CA LYS A 142 2.46 -1.02 10.56
C LYS A 142 1.95 0.38 10.24
N PHE A 143 1.12 0.46 9.20
CA PHE A 143 0.46 1.69 8.76
C PHE A 143 -1.07 1.53 8.74
N PRO A 144 -1.71 1.30 9.90
CA PRO A 144 -3.17 1.30 10.00
C PRO A 144 -3.74 2.66 9.58
N GLY A 145 -4.88 2.64 8.92
CA GLY A 145 -5.56 3.82 8.43
C GLY A 145 -6.29 3.55 7.12
N HIS A 146 -7.04 4.54 6.67
CA HIS A 146 -7.90 4.41 5.50
C HIS A 146 -7.12 4.72 4.23
N LYS A 147 -7.32 3.92 3.17
CA LYS A 147 -6.70 4.16 1.87
C LYS A 147 -7.72 3.90 0.79
N GLU A 148 -7.96 4.90 -0.05
CA GLU A 148 -8.88 4.78 -1.16
C GLU A 148 -8.34 5.44 -2.42
N ILE A 149 -8.75 4.93 -3.58
CA ILE A 149 -8.54 5.56 -4.88
C ILE A 149 -9.82 5.45 -5.72
N TYR A 150 -10.21 6.57 -6.28
CA TYR A 150 -11.40 6.76 -7.09
C TYR A 150 -11.03 7.06 -8.54
N PHE A 151 -11.69 6.36 -9.46
CA PHE A 151 -11.56 6.56 -10.91
C PHE A 151 -12.90 7.04 -11.48
N LYS A 152 -12.96 8.32 -11.86
CA LYS A 152 -14.18 8.97 -12.38
C LYS A 152 -14.70 8.33 -13.67
N GLU A 153 -13.82 7.91 -14.57
CA GLU A 153 -14.17 7.28 -15.86
C GLU A 153 -15.06 6.05 -15.69
N HIS A 154 -14.85 5.28 -14.62
CA HIS A 154 -15.62 4.07 -14.31
C HIS A 154 -16.61 4.29 -13.16
N ASP A 155 -16.54 5.44 -12.49
CA ASP A 155 -17.25 5.74 -11.25
C ASP A 155 -17.03 4.61 -10.22
N GLU A 156 -15.75 4.29 -9.96
CA GLU A 156 -15.33 3.19 -9.09
C GLU A 156 -14.43 3.69 -7.96
N LEU A 157 -14.76 3.28 -6.74
CA LEU A 157 -13.97 3.52 -5.54
C LEU A 157 -13.34 2.22 -5.07
N TYR A 158 -12.01 2.22 -4.99
CA TYR A 158 -11.24 1.10 -4.48
C TYR A 158 -10.74 1.41 -3.07
N THR A 159 -10.96 0.51 -2.11
CA THR A 159 -10.39 0.57 -0.76
C THR A 159 -9.20 -0.39 -0.63
N ILE A 160 -8.14 0.03 0.05
CA ILE A 160 -6.85 -0.69 0.06
C ILE A 160 -6.33 -0.95 1.47
N GLU A 161 -6.11 -2.22 1.77
CA GLU A 161 -5.32 -2.66 2.91
C GLU A 161 -3.93 -3.07 2.42
N THR A 162 -2.88 -2.67 3.12
CA THR A 162 -1.49 -2.85 2.68
C THR A 162 -0.70 -3.70 3.67
N PRO A 163 0.30 -4.48 3.20
CA PRO A 163 1.22 -5.20 4.07
C PRO A 163 2.04 -4.24 4.93
N PHE A 164 2.57 -4.77 6.04
CA PHE A 164 3.45 -4.05 6.96
C PHE A 164 4.92 -4.31 6.64
N LEU A 165 5.79 -3.43 7.15
CA LEU A 165 7.25 -3.57 7.06
C LEU A 165 7.77 -4.37 8.27
N CYS A 166 8.71 -5.28 8.05
CA CYS A 166 9.42 -6.03 9.08
C CYS A 166 10.92 -5.81 8.91
N VAL A 167 11.55 -5.16 9.89
CA VAL A 167 13.00 -4.91 9.91
C VAL A 167 13.66 -5.99 10.74
N ARG A 168 14.50 -6.83 10.12
CA ARG A 168 15.17 -7.97 10.78
C ARG A 168 16.61 -7.68 11.18
N GLY A 169 17.10 -8.43 12.17
CA GLY A 169 18.50 -8.41 12.60
C GLY A 169 18.87 -7.19 13.43
N VAL A 170 17.88 -6.53 14.05
CA VAL A 170 18.08 -5.28 14.81
C VAL A 170 18.89 -5.47 16.09
N MET A 171 18.98 -6.70 16.60
CA MET A 171 19.84 -7.07 17.73
C MET A 171 21.24 -7.51 17.31
N GLY A 172 21.59 -7.40 16.02
CA GLY A 172 22.89 -7.84 15.49
C GLY A 172 23.02 -9.35 15.29
N ILE A 173 21.93 -10.11 15.50
CA ILE A 173 21.89 -11.56 15.33
C ILE A 173 21.30 -11.89 13.95
N GLY A 174 22.03 -12.67 13.15
CA GLY A 174 21.57 -13.16 11.85
C GLY A 174 21.57 -12.11 10.73
N LYS A 175 20.92 -12.44 9.61
CA LYS A 175 20.88 -11.58 8.42
C LYS A 175 20.00 -10.36 8.68
N LYS A 176 20.54 -9.17 8.42
CA LYS A 176 19.80 -7.90 8.44
C LYS A 176 19.06 -7.70 7.14
N GLY A 177 17.88 -7.11 7.21
CA GLY A 177 17.06 -6.86 6.03
C GLY A 177 15.77 -6.14 6.36
N ILE A 178 15.15 -5.57 5.33
CA ILE A 178 13.80 -5.03 5.38
C ILE A 178 12.94 -5.94 4.52
N GLU A 179 11.86 -6.44 5.10
CA GLU A 179 10.91 -7.31 4.46
C GLU A 179 9.52 -6.69 4.54
N ARG A 180 8.65 -7.04 3.61
CA ARG A 180 7.23 -6.69 3.69
C ARG A 180 6.44 -7.96 3.94
N SER A 181 5.47 -7.91 4.84
CA SER A 181 4.69 -9.08 5.24
C SER A 181 3.22 -8.72 5.47
N GLY A 182 2.34 -9.70 5.26
CA GLY A 182 0.90 -9.54 5.41
C GLY A 182 0.17 -9.53 4.07
N GLN A 183 -1.07 -9.09 4.10
CA GLN A 183 -1.95 -9.08 2.93
C GLN A 183 -2.02 -7.68 2.30
N LEU A 184 -2.09 -7.66 0.98
CA LEU A 184 -2.65 -6.58 0.20
C LEU A 184 -4.09 -6.98 -0.12
N ILE A 185 -5.05 -6.13 0.24
CA ILE A 185 -6.45 -6.34 -0.12
C ILE A 185 -6.92 -5.11 -0.87
N VAL A 186 -7.44 -5.31 -2.09
CA VAL A 186 -8.04 -4.26 -2.92
C VAL A 186 -9.49 -4.63 -3.15
N ARG A 187 -10.42 -3.79 -2.69
CA ARG A 187 -11.86 -4.03 -2.81
C ARG A 187 -12.50 -2.91 -3.61
N CYS A 188 -13.47 -3.25 -4.45
CA CYS A 188 -14.36 -2.27 -5.06
C CYS A 188 -15.81 -2.75 -4.93
N GLU A 189 -16.65 -1.90 -4.34
CA GLU A 189 -18.01 -2.30 -3.98
C GLU A 189 -18.93 -2.41 -5.20
N LYS A 190 -18.83 -1.43 -6.11
CA LYS A 190 -19.68 -1.31 -7.30
C LYS A 190 -19.71 -2.55 -8.18
N ASN A 191 -18.56 -3.21 -8.32
CA ASN A 191 -18.35 -4.37 -9.19
C ASN A 191 -18.12 -5.67 -8.38
N TRP A 192 -18.24 -5.63 -7.04
CA TRP A 192 -18.20 -6.81 -6.16
C TRP A 192 -16.85 -7.55 -6.20
N ILE A 193 -15.75 -6.86 -6.48
CA ILE A 193 -14.42 -7.47 -6.65
C ILE A 193 -13.57 -7.25 -5.39
N CYS A 194 -12.93 -8.31 -4.93
CA CYS A 194 -11.93 -8.28 -3.86
C CYS A 194 -10.68 -9.08 -4.26
N ASN A 195 -9.57 -8.38 -4.48
CA ASN A 195 -8.28 -9.00 -4.73
C ASN A 195 -7.51 -9.14 -3.43
N LYS A 196 -7.21 -10.37 -3.02
CA LYS A 196 -6.40 -10.68 -1.83
C LYS A 196 -5.05 -11.24 -2.27
N GLY A 197 -3.99 -10.49 -2.04
CA GLY A 197 -2.60 -10.90 -2.29
C GLY A 197 -1.84 -11.06 -1.00
N THR A 198 -1.13 -12.17 -0.80
CA THR A 198 -0.26 -12.32 0.38
C THR A 198 1.19 -12.11 -0.01
N LEU A 199 1.88 -11.27 0.77
CA LEU A 199 3.32 -11.12 0.68
C LEU A 199 3.99 -11.83 1.85
N GLN A 200 4.86 -12.78 1.50
CA GLN A 200 5.67 -13.48 2.48
C GLN A 200 7.05 -12.84 2.57
N ALA A 201 7.45 -12.56 3.81
CA ALA A 201 8.61 -11.74 4.15
C ALA A 201 9.93 -12.26 3.54
N SER A 202 10.07 -13.57 3.34
CA SER A 202 11.27 -14.22 2.77
C SER A 202 11.39 -14.15 1.24
N ARG A 203 10.36 -13.68 0.53
CA ARG A 203 10.30 -13.62 -0.95
C ARG A 203 9.91 -12.22 -1.41
N LEU A 204 10.83 -11.27 -1.24
CA LEU A 204 10.74 -9.87 -1.70
C LEU A 204 10.50 -9.70 -3.22
N SER A 205 10.35 -10.77 -3.99
CA SER A 205 10.19 -10.71 -5.45
C SER A 205 8.85 -11.22 -5.95
N ARG A 206 7.97 -11.81 -5.12
CA ARG A 206 6.71 -12.38 -5.64
C ARG A 206 5.53 -12.17 -4.71
N PHE A 207 4.51 -11.48 -5.21
CA PHE A 207 3.16 -11.54 -4.65
C PHE A 207 2.46 -12.75 -5.22
N VAL A 208 1.81 -13.53 -4.38
CA VAL A 208 0.87 -14.55 -4.83
C VAL A 208 -0.47 -14.19 -4.22
N GLY A 209 -1.45 -13.97 -5.08
CA GLY A 209 -2.80 -13.62 -4.67
C GLY A 209 -3.85 -14.42 -5.41
N TYR A 210 -5.07 -14.24 -4.96
CA TYR A 210 -6.27 -14.74 -5.62
C TYR A 210 -7.28 -13.59 -5.66
N VAL A 211 -8.20 -13.68 -6.61
CA VAL A 211 -9.36 -12.78 -6.68
C VAL A 211 -10.55 -13.52 -6.14
N GLU A 212 -11.41 -12.81 -5.40
CA GLU A 212 -12.73 -13.29 -5.00
C GLU A 212 -13.77 -12.26 -5.45
N ARG A 213 -14.95 -12.74 -5.83
CA ARG A 213 -16.13 -11.88 -5.89
C ARG A 213 -16.75 -11.84 -4.51
N CYS A 214 -16.77 -10.68 -3.86
CA CYS A 214 -17.38 -10.53 -2.55
C CYS A 214 -18.84 -10.10 -2.69
N ARG A 215 -19.74 -10.73 -1.94
CA ARG A 215 -21.09 -10.19 -1.72
C ARG A 215 -21.04 -9.21 -0.55
N TRP A 216 -21.38 -7.96 -0.81
CA TRP A 216 -21.51 -6.93 0.21
C TRP A 216 -22.94 -6.87 0.77
N PRO A 217 -23.12 -6.67 2.08
CA PRO A 217 -24.43 -6.78 2.74
C PRO A 217 -25.44 -5.64 2.42
N HIS A 218 -25.09 -4.64 1.64
CA HIS A 218 -25.88 -3.40 1.50
C HIS A 218 -27.13 -3.47 0.60
N GLN A 219 -27.72 -4.66 0.40
CA GLN A 219 -29.08 -4.77 -0.16
C GLN A 219 -30.10 -5.48 0.74
N ALA A 220 -29.73 -5.92 1.95
CA ALA A 220 -30.69 -6.39 2.93
C ALA A 220 -31.08 -5.26 3.88
N GLY A 221 -32.34 -4.82 3.80
CA GLY A 221 -32.94 -4.00 4.85
C GLY A 221 -32.90 -4.72 6.20
N TYR A 222 -32.84 -3.91 7.26
CA TYR A 222 -33.19 -4.20 8.65
C TYR A 222 -33.35 -5.66 9.11
N GLU A 223 -32.56 -5.96 10.15
CA GLU A 223 -32.71 -7.06 11.13
C GLU A 223 -32.34 -8.47 10.67
N GLY A 224 -31.45 -9.09 11.44
CA GLY A 224 -31.13 -10.51 11.34
C GLY A 224 -29.64 -10.79 11.25
N GLU A 225 -29.19 -11.74 12.05
CA GLU A 225 -27.82 -12.18 12.27
C GLU A 225 -26.93 -12.21 11.02
N ARG A 226 -25.73 -11.60 11.15
CA ARG A 226 -24.67 -11.58 10.14
C ARG A 226 -24.00 -12.94 10.07
N GLU A 227 -24.38 -13.77 9.12
CA GLU A 227 -23.50 -14.80 8.57
C GLU A 227 -22.88 -14.28 7.26
N GLU A 228 -21.58 -14.00 7.31
CA GLU A 228 -20.75 -13.81 6.12
C GLU A 228 -20.66 -15.14 5.38
N GLU A 229 -21.60 -15.45 4.49
CA GLU A 229 -21.40 -16.53 3.53
C GLU A 229 -20.35 -16.08 2.49
N GLU A 230 -19.08 -16.39 2.77
CA GLU A 230 -17.95 -16.28 1.85
C GLU A 230 -18.14 -17.22 0.63
N GLY A 231 -18.96 -16.79 -0.32
CA GLY A 231 -19.08 -17.47 -1.61
C GLY A 231 -17.92 -17.11 -2.54
N ILE A 232 -16.84 -17.90 -2.52
CA ILE A 232 -15.75 -17.81 -3.50
C ILE A 232 -16.27 -18.25 -4.86
N VAL A 233 -16.55 -17.32 -5.78
CA VAL A 233 -17.11 -17.67 -7.09
C VAL A 233 -16.04 -18.05 -8.12
N GLU A 234 -14.82 -17.50 -8.05
CA GLU A 234 -13.73 -17.80 -9.00
C GLU A 234 -12.35 -17.62 -8.33
N ASN A 235 -11.57 -18.69 -8.14
CA ASN A 235 -10.19 -18.61 -7.60
C ASN A 235 -9.18 -18.25 -8.70
N LEU A 236 -9.19 -17.01 -9.18
CA LEU A 236 -8.17 -16.55 -10.15
C LEU A 236 -6.88 -16.23 -9.42
N ARG A 237 -5.88 -17.10 -9.53
CA ARG A 237 -4.55 -16.90 -8.95
C ARG A 237 -3.74 -15.91 -9.78
N TRP A 238 -3.07 -14.96 -9.13
CA TRP A 238 -2.16 -14.04 -9.81
C TRP A 238 -0.80 -13.99 -9.13
N VAL A 239 0.25 -13.74 -9.93
CA VAL A 239 1.61 -13.54 -9.45
C VAL A 239 2.15 -12.23 -9.98
N LEU A 240 2.55 -11.32 -9.08
CA LEU A 240 3.23 -10.08 -9.45
C LEU A 240 4.68 -10.11 -8.99
N ASP A 241 5.61 -9.91 -9.92
CA ASP A 241 7.04 -9.75 -9.61
C ASP A 241 7.36 -8.26 -9.46
N ILE A 242 7.98 -7.88 -8.34
CA ILE A 242 8.30 -6.48 -8.00
C ILE A 242 9.56 -5.99 -8.76
N ASN A 243 10.43 -6.91 -9.19
CA ASN A 243 11.73 -6.59 -9.80
C ASN A 243 11.70 -6.59 -11.33
N HIS A 244 10.67 -7.16 -11.95
CA HIS A 244 10.51 -7.14 -13.40
C HIS A 244 9.43 -6.15 -13.81
N GLN A 245 9.81 -5.21 -14.68
CA GLN A 245 8.85 -4.47 -15.50
C GLN A 245 7.94 -5.51 -16.17
N CYS A 246 6.68 -5.56 -15.75
CA CYS A 246 5.68 -6.45 -16.35
C CYS A 246 5.48 -6.00 -17.81
N HIS A 247 6.14 -6.70 -18.73
CA HIS A 247 6.03 -6.49 -20.17
C HIS A 247 4.66 -6.99 -20.64
N GLY A 248 3.67 -6.08 -20.66
CA GLY A 248 2.43 -6.24 -21.40
C GLY A 248 1.43 -7.26 -20.86
N CYS A 249 0.15 -6.98 -21.05
CA CYS A 249 -0.98 -7.82 -20.65
C CYS A 249 -1.03 -9.24 -21.27
N LYS A 250 -0.01 -9.71 -21.99
CA LYS A 250 -0.06 -11.02 -22.68
C LYS A 250 0.28 -12.22 -21.80
N GLU A 251 1.12 -12.06 -20.77
CA GLU A 251 1.50 -13.21 -19.90
C GLU A 251 0.38 -13.71 -18.98
N TRP A 252 -0.75 -12.99 -18.88
CA TRP A 252 -1.89 -13.43 -18.06
C TRP A 252 -2.64 -14.64 -18.63
N ARG A 253 -2.56 -14.89 -19.95
CA ARG A 253 -3.25 -16.03 -20.59
C ARG A 253 -2.35 -17.26 -20.81
N GLU A 254 -1.06 -17.06 -21.04
CA GLU A 254 -0.18 -18.12 -21.58
C GLU A 254 0.45 -19.04 -20.51
N ARG A 255 0.25 -18.77 -19.21
CA ARG A 255 0.76 -19.64 -18.13
C ARG A 255 -0.30 -20.53 -17.46
N GLY A 256 -1.48 -20.69 -18.07
CA GLY A 256 -2.51 -21.61 -17.56
C GLY A 256 -3.09 -21.17 -16.22
N VAL A 257 -3.37 -19.88 -16.06
CA VAL A 257 -4.21 -19.34 -14.98
C VAL A 257 -5.41 -18.60 -15.55
N LEU A 258 -6.10 -19.31 -16.44
CA LEU A 258 -7.53 -19.27 -16.73
C LEU A 258 -7.95 -20.73 -16.92
#